data_AF-A0A835KAS8-F1
#
_entry.id   AF-A0A835KAS8-F1
#
_cell.length_a   1.000
_cell.length_b   1.000
_cell.length_c   1.000
_cell.angle_alpha   90.00
_cell.angle_beta   90.00
_cell.angle_gamma   90.00
#
_symmetry.space_group_name_H-M   'P 1'
#
loop_
_entity.id
_entity.type
_entity.pdbx_description
1 polymer ?
#
loop_
_entity_poly.entity_id
_entity_poly.type
_entity_poly.pdbx_seq_one_letter_code
_entity_poly.pdbx_strand_id
1 'polypeptide(L)'
;MVEINILEDNLRARLVIGFVKGYYTSNAYSPVQDAPNSFKTGAPTNLFSHARLCSGASLGMLSTIATGLTIDAYGPIDDNAGGIT
;
A
#
# COMPACT_ATOMS: atom_id res chain seq x y z
N MET A 1 11.49 -16.31 -21.23
CA MET A 1 10.65 -17.07 -20.26
C MET A 1 10.69 -16.45 -18.86
N VAL A 2 11.87 -16.11 -18.32
CA VAL A 2 12.02 -15.49 -16.98
C VAL A 2 11.35 -14.11 -16.88
N GLU A 3 11.48 -13.26 -17.90
CA GLU A 3 10.93 -11.89 -17.89
C GLU A 3 9.39 -11.85 -17.89
N ILE A 4 8.74 -12.81 -18.56
CA ILE A 4 7.27 -12.92 -18.58
C ILE A 4 6.72 -13.34 -17.22
N ASN A 5 7.40 -14.23 -16.50
CA ASN A 5 6.99 -14.64 -15.15
C ASN A 5 7.07 -13.46 -14.16
N ILE A 6 8.11 -12.62 -14.27
CA ILE A 6 8.27 -11.43 -13.42
C ILE A 6 7.13 -10.42 -13.66
N LEU A 7 6.69 -10.25 -14.91
CA LEU A 7 5.59 -9.34 -15.24
C LEU A 7 4.23 -9.82 -14.69
N GLU A 8 3.93 -11.12 -14.77
CA GLU A 8 2.70 -11.68 -14.19
C GLU A 8 2.69 -11.58 -12.65
N ASP A 9 3.83 -11.83 -12.01
CA ASP A 9 3.98 -11.72 -10.56
C ASP A 9 3.81 -10.27 -10.08
N ASN A 10 4.34 -9.29 -10.83
CA ASN A 10 4.15 -7.87 -10.56
C ASN A 10 2.68 -7.44 -10.71
N LEU A 11 1.96 -7.95 -11.72
CA LEU A 11 0.53 -7.65 -11.90
C LEU A 11 -0.32 -8.20 -10.75
N ARG A 12 -0.05 -9.45 -10.33
CA ARG A 12 -0.71 -10.08 -9.18
C ARG A 12 -0.42 -9.33 -7.89
N ALA A 13 0.83 -8.94 -7.68
CA ALA A 13 1.22 -8.11 -6.53
C ALA A 13 0.44 -6.79 -6.50
N ARG A 14 0.35 -6.09 -7.64
CA ARG A 14 -0.40 -4.81 -7.75
C ARG A 14 -1.88 -4.96 -7.41
N LEU A 15 -2.51 -6.05 -7.85
CA LEU A 15 -3.90 -6.34 -7.51
C LEU A 15 -4.08 -6.56 -6.00
N VAL A 16 -3.20 -7.38 -5.38
CA VAL A 16 -3.23 -7.67 -3.95
C VAL A 16 -3.02 -6.40 -3.11
N ILE A 17 -2.10 -5.52 -3.49
CA ILE A 17 -1.90 -4.22 -2.82
C ILE A 17 -3.16 -3.37 -2.88
N GLY A 18 -3.81 -3.30 -4.06
CA GLY A 18 -5.04 -2.53 -4.23
C GLY A 18 -6.14 -3.00 -3.29
N PHE A 19 -6.30 -4.32 -3.17
CA PHE A 19 -7.24 -4.92 -2.22
C PHE A 19 -6.87 -4.67 -0.76
N VAL A 20 -5.60 -4.85 -0.38
CA VAL A 20 -5.12 -4.63 1.00
C VAL A 20 -5.24 -3.15 1.39
N LYS A 21 -4.87 -2.23 0.51
CA LYS A 21 -5.04 -0.79 0.72
C LYS A 21 -6.50 -0.43 0.87
N GLY A 22 -7.37 -0.99 0.03
CA GLY A 22 -8.82 -0.91 0.16
C GLY A 22 -9.32 -1.36 1.53
N TYR A 23 -8.82 -2.50 2.01
CA TYR A 23 -9.19 -3.07 3.32
C TYR A 23 -8.87 -2.16 4.50
N TYR A 24 -7.74 -1.45 4.47
CA TYR A 24 -7.33 -0.52 5.54
C TYR A 24 -7.79 0.93 5.35
N THR A 25 -8.39 1.29 4.19
CA THR A 25 -8.81 2.68 3.91
C THR A 25 -10.31 2.86 3.69
N SER A 26 -11.04 1.81 3.29
CA SER A 26 -12.47 1.92 2.98
C SER A 26 -13.31 1.72 4.25
N ASN A 27 -14.31 2.59 4.47
CA ASN A 27 -15.20 2.48 5.64
C ASN A 27 -16.09 1.23 5.64
N ALA A 28 -16.14 0.50 4.52
CA ALA A 28 -16.93 -0.72 4.39
C ALA A 28 -16.35 -1.91 5.16
N TYR A 29 -15.09 -1.85 5.60
CA TYR A 29 -14.41 -2.95 6.27
C TYR A 29 -14.26 -2.71 7.77
N SER A 30 -14.34 -3.80 8.54
CA SER A 30 -14.20 -3.82 10.00
C SER A 30 -13.04 -2.96 10.54
N PRO A 31 -11.81 -3.01 9.99
CA PRO A 31 -10.70 -2.25 10.56
C PRO A 31 -11.00 -0.75 10.60
N VAL A 32 -11.57 -0.21 9.53
CA VAL A 32 -11.88 1.22 9.41
C VAL A 32 -13.14 1.59 10.17
N GLN A 33 -14.05 0.64 10.41
CA GLN A 33 -15.25 0.84 11.24
C GLN A 33 -14.95 0.82 12.74
N ASP A 34 -13.89 0.11 13.15
CA ASP A 34 -13.46 0.04 14.54
C ASP A 34 -12.92 1.39 15.04
N ALA A 35 -12.31 2.20 14.17
CA ALA A 35 -11.85 3.56 14.49
C ALA A 35 -12.99 4.49 14.98
N PRO A 36 -14.08 4.72 14.21
CA PRO A 36 -15.19 5.55 14.65
C PRO A 36 -15.97 4.94 15.82
N ASN A 37 -16.06 3.60 15.91
CA ASN A 37 -16.72 2.94 17.04
C ASN A 37 -15.91 3.06 18.35
N SER A 38 -14.58 3.18 18.27
CA SER A 38 -13.71 3.37 19.43
C SER A 38 -13.89 4.71 20.14
N PHE A 39 -14.53 5.71 19.52
CA PHE A 39 -14.88 6.96 20.20
C PHE A 39 -15.92 6.77 21.30
N LYS A 40 -16.69 5.66 21.29
CA LYS A 40 -17.68 5.35 22.32
C LYS A 40 -17.05 4.87 23.64
N THR A 41 -15.79 4.43 23.61
CA THR A 41 -15.09 3.83 24.75
C THR A 41 -14.04 4.74 25.41
N GLY A 42 -13.85 5.97 24.89
CA GLY A 42 -12.97 6.98 25.47
C GLY A 42 -11.63 7.20 24.75
N ALA A 43 -10.87 8.20 25.24
CA ALA A 43 -9.61 8.67 24.65
C ALA A 43 -8.42 7.67 24.67
N PRO A 44 -8.35 6.65 25.54
CA PRO A 44 -7.28 5.65 25.45
C PRO A 44 -7.54 4.67 24.30
N THR A 45 -8.77 4.19 24.17
CA THR A 45 -9.16 3.13 23.22
C THR A 45 -9.21 3.62 21.78
N ASN A 46 -9.61 4.88 21.53
CA ASN A 46 -9.53 5.47 20.19
C ASN A 46 -8.06 5.66 19.72
N LEU A 47 -7.12 5.93 20.62
CA LEU A 47 -5.71 6.09 20.27
C LEU A 47 -5.07 4.75 19.89
N PHE A 48 -5.33 3.70 20.68
CA PHE A 48 -4.81 2.36 20.40
C PHE A 48 -5.39 1.73 19.12
N SER A 49 -6.68 1.94 18.82
CA SER A 49 -7.28 1.47 17.57
C SER A 49 -6.68 2.15 16.34
N HIS A 50 -6.52 3.47 16.37
CA HIS A 50 -5.90 4.21 15.27
C HIS A 50 -4.42 3.83 15.06
N ALA A 51 -3.67 3.61 16.15
CA ALA A 51 -2.28 3.14 16.03
C ALA A 51 -2.21 1.79 15.31
N ARG A 52 -3.10 0.84 15.64
CA ARG A 52 -3.18 -0.47 14.98
C ARG A 52 -3.51 -0.37 13.50
N LEU A 53 -4.44 0.52 13.13
CA LEU A 53 -4.79 0.75 11.72
C LEU A 53 -3.63 1.35 10.94
N CYS A 54 -2.93 2.33 11.52
CA CYS A 54 -1.77 2.96 10.90
C CYS A 54 -0.63 1.95 10.67
N SER A 55 -0.32 1.10 11.67
CA SER A 55 0.69 0.05 11.52
C SER A 55 0.34 -0.97 10.43
N GLY A 56 -0.92 -1.39 10.36
CA GLY A 56 -1.39 -2.32 9.32
C GLY A 56 -1.31 -1.71 7.92
N ALA A 57 -1.74 -0.46 7.77
CA ALA A 57 -1.64 0.27 6.49
C ALA A 57 -0.19 0.51 6.06
N SER A 58 0.70 0.86 7.00
CA SER A 58 2.12 1.08 6.75
C SER A 58 2.82 -0.19 6.27
N LEU A 59 2.58 -1.33 6.92
CA LEU A 59 3.10 -2.64 6.48
C LEU A 59 2.58 -3.01 5.09
N GLY A 60 1.30 -2.75 4.81
CA GLY A 60 0.72 -2.95 3.48
C GLY A 60 1.44 -2.15 2.38
N MET A 61 1.78 -0.89 2.65
CA MET A 61 2.54 -0.05 1.71
C MET A 61 4.00 -0.52 1.55
N LEU A 62 4.68 -0.85 2.64
CA LEU A 62 6.09 -1.30 2.62
C LEU A 62 6.27 -2.65 1.93
N SER A 63 5.25 -3.52 1.94
CA SER A 63 5.29 -4.84 1.31
C SER A 63 5.61 -4.80 -0.19
N THR A 64 5.45 -3.64 -0.83
CA THR A 64 5.65 -3.43 -2.27
C THR A 64 6.57 -2.27 -2.61
N ILE A 65 7.46 -1.94 -1.69
CA ILE A 65 8.47 -0.91 -1.90
C ILE A 65 9.39 -1.22 -3.10
N ALA A 66 9.64 -2.50 -3.40
CA ALA A 66 10.42 -2.93 -4.55
C ALA A 66 9.76 -2.52 -5.89
N THR A 67 8.45 -2.74 -6.05
CA THR A 67 7.70 -2.33 -7.23
C THR A 67 7.52 -0.80 -7.28
N GLY A 68 7.34 -0.16 -6.13
CA GLY A 68 7.24 1.30 -6.05
C GLY A 68 8.52 2.00 -6.47
N LEU A 69 9.67 1.56 -5.95
CA LEU A 69 10.98 2.13 -6.28
C LEU A 69 11.41 1.85 -7.71
N THR A 70 11.05 0.70 -8.28
CA THR A 70 11.38 0.40 -9.69
C THR A 70 10.63 1.31 -10.65
N ILE A 71 9.36 1.65 -10.37
CA ILE A 71 8.59 2.61 -11.18
C ILE A 71 9.13 4.04 -10.96
N ASP A 72 9.41 4.41 -9.72
CA ASP A 72 9.95 5.74 -9.38
C ASP A 72 11.33 5.99 -10.00
N ALA A 73 12.20 4.97 -10.00
CA ALA A 73 13.51 5.02 -10.63
C ALA A 73 13.46 5.06 -12.17
N TYR A 74 12.35 4.62 -12.78
CA TYR A 74 12.21 4.60 -14.23
C TYR A 74 12.13 6.02 -14.83
N GLY A 75 11.49 6.96 -14.13
CA GLY A 75 11.35 8.35 -14.61
C GLY A 75 12.70 9.05 -14.88
N PRO A 76 13.61 9.13 -13.89
CA PRO A 76 14.93 9.72 -14.10
C PRO A 76 15.79 8.97 -15.13
N ILE A 77 15.59 7.66 -15.30
CA ILE A 77 16.31 6.86 -16.29
C ILE A 77 15.83 7.21 -17.70
N ASP A 78 14.52 7.32 -17.91
CA ASP A 78 13.91 7.72 -19.18
C ASP A 78 14.27 9.15 -19.59
N ASP A 79 14.24 10.08 -18.63
CA ASP A 79 14.61 11.48 -18.88
C ASP A 79 16.08 11.61 -19.31
N ASN A 80 16.98 10.82 -18.70
CA ASN A 80 18.39 10.77 -19.09
C ASN A 80 18.61 10.03 -20.43
N ALA A 81 17.76 9.05 -20.77
CA ALA A 81 17.81 8.34 -22.05
C ALA A 81 17.29 9.20 -23.23
N GLY A 82 16.33 10.09 -22.98
CA GLY A 82 15.82 11.04 -23.96
C GLY A 82 16.80 12.16 -24.33
N GLY A 83 17.79 12.45 -23.49
CA GLY A 83 18.82 13.47 -23.74
C GLY A 83 20.06 12.96 -24.51
N ILE A 84 20.19 11.65 -24.70
CA ILE A 84 21.34 11.01 -25.39
C ILE A 84 21.02 10.57 -26.84
N THR A 85 19.82 10.85 -27.34
CA THR A 85 19.39 10.64 -28.74
C THR A 85 19.09 11.98 -29.41
#